data_AF-A0A954HZR7-F1
#
_entry.id   AF-A0A954HZR7-F1
#
_cell.length_a   1.000
_cell.length_b   1.000
_cell.length_c   1.000
_cell.angle_alpha   90.00
_cell.angle_beta   90.00
_cell.angle_gamma   90.00
#
_symmetry.space_group_name_H-M   'P 1'
#
loop_
_entity.id
_entity.type
_entity.pdbx_description
1 polymer ?
#
loop_
_entity_poly.entity_id
_entity_poly.type
_entity_poly.pdbx_seq_one_letter_code
_entity_poly.pdbx_strand_id
1 'polypeptide(L)' 'MPLPADPSPVLKDYAHPERLVTADWLSAHLGTPGLAIVESDEDVLLYDIGHIPGAVKIDWHTDL' A
#
# COMPACT_ATOMS: atom_id res chain seq x y z
N MET A 1 -5.24 2.96 -15.35
CA MET A 1 -4.23 4.02 -15.32
C MET A 1 -3.69 4.09 -13.91
N PRO A 2 -2.38 4.32 -13.71
CA PRO A 2 -1.82 4.49 -12.37
C PRO A 2 -2.42 5.73 -11.71
N LEU A 3 -2.62 5.67 -10.39
CA LEU A 3 -2.97 6.84 -9.59
C LEU A 3 -1.80 7.85 -9.62
N PRO A 4 -2.08 9.16 -9.45
CA PRO A 4 -1.03 10.15 -9.30
C PRO A 4 -0.18 9.88 -8.06
N ALA A 5 1.09 10.29 -8.10
CA ALA A 5 2.01 10.16 -6.97
C ALA A 5 1.55 11.01 -5.76
N ASP A 6 1.96 10.60 -4.56
CA ASP A 6 1.74 11.38 -3.34
C ASP A 6 2.60 12.66 -3.35
N PRO A 7 1.99 13.87 -3.32
CA PRO A 7 2.72 15.14 -3.37
C PRO A 7 3.33 15.55 -2.02
N SER A 8 3.27 14.70 -0.98
CA SER A 8 3.72 15.03 0.37
C SER A 8 5.17 15.52 0.38
N PRO A 9 5.47 16.64 1.09
CA PRO A 9 6.82 17.19 1.17
C PRO A 9 7.86 16.22 1.73
N VAL A 10 7.45 15.28 2.59
CA VAL A 10 8.36 14.32 3.25
C VAL A 10 8.97 13.30 2.26
N LEU A 11 8.39 13.19 1.05
CA LEU A 11 8.86 12.26 0.02
C LEU A 11 9.82 12.92 -0.97
N LYS A 12 9.91 14.26 -0.99
CA LYS A 12 10.57 15.02 -2.07
C LYS A 12 12.07 14.73 -2.23
N ASP A 13 12.73 14.33 -1.16
CA ASP A 13 14.18 14.11 -1.16
C ASP A 13 14.58 12.71 -1.66
N TYR A 14 13.61 11.82 -1.89
CA TYR A 14 13.86 10.52 -2.52
C TYR A 14 14.11 10.68 -4.02
N ALA A 15 14.99 9.84 -4.60
CA ALA A 15 15.25 9.84 -6.03
C ALA A 15 14.01 9.49 -6.89
N HIS A 16 13.11 8.69 -6.33
CA HIS A 16 11.86 8.24 -6.95
C HIS A 16 10.70 8.37 -5.96
N PRO A 17 10.21 9.61 -5.69
CA PRO A 17 9.16 9.85 -4.70
C PRO A 17 7.84 9.13 -5.02
N GLU A 18 7.58 8.82 -6.29
CA GLU A 18 6.40 8.10 -6.76
C GLU A 18 6.31 6.63 -6.30
N ARG A 19 7.37 6.11 -5.66
CA ARG A 19 7.43 4.74 -5.14
C ARG A 19 6.97 4.61 -3.70
N LEU A 20 6.77 5.72 -3.01
CA LEU A 20 6.33 5.75 -1.62
C LEU A 20 5.03 6.56 -1.53
N VAL A 21 4.23 6.22 -0.52
CA VAL A 21 3.02 6.97 -0.16
C VAL A 21 2.99 7.15 1.35
N THR A 22 2.35 8.22 1.81
CA THR A 22 2.06 8.43 3.23
C THR A 22 0.80 7.69 3.66
N ALA A 23 0.67 7.43 4.96
CA ALA A 23 -0.55 6.85 5.53
C ALA A 23 -1.79 7.74 5.27
N ASP A 24 -1.63 9.07 5.38
CA ASP A 24 -2.70 10.03 5.10
C ASP A 24 -3.16 9.96 3.65
N TRP A 25 -2.22 9.86 2.70
CA TRP A 25 -2.55 9.68 1.29
C TRP A 25 -3.31 8.39 1.06
N LEU A 26 -2.86 7.26 1.61
CA LEU A 26 -3.55 5.97 1.44
C LEU A 26 -4.97 6.03 2.02
N SER A 27 -5.12 6.57 3.24
CA SER A 27 -6.42 6.72 3.89
C SER A 27 -7.39 7.58 3.08
N ALA A 28 -6.90 8.63 2.42
CA ALA A 28 -7.72 9.51 1.59
C ALA A 28 -8.15 8.87 0.25
N HIS A 29 -7.44 7.85 -0.22
CA HIS A 29 -7.67 7.21 -1.53
C HIS A 29 -8.30 5.80 -1.43
N LEU A 30 -8.65 5.32 -0.22
CA LEU A 30 -9.33 4.03 -0.04
C LEU A 30 -10.56 3.90 -0.95
N GLY A 31 -10.65 2.78 -1.66
CA GLY A 31 -11.76 2.49 -2.58
C GLY A 31 -11.67 3.17 -3.96
N THR A 32 -10.62 3.93 -4.25
CA THR A 32 -10.43 4.54 -5.58
C THR A 32 -10.25 3.46 -6.66
N PRO A 33 -11.03 3.49 -7.76
CA PRO A 33 -10.85 2.57 -8.86
C PRO A 33 -9.41 2.62 -9.42
N GLY A 34 -8.78 1.46 -9.50
CA GLY A 34 -7.38 1.34 -9.95
C GLY A 34 -6.34 1.36 -8.83
N LEU A 35 -6.74 1.48 -7.57
CA LEU A 35 -5.88 1.25 -6.41
C LEU A 35 -6.05 -0.18 -5.89
N ALA A 36 -4.94 -0.90 -5.71
CA ALA A 36 -4.89 -2.18 -5.03
C ALA A 36 -3.98 -2.05 -3.79
N ILE A 37 -4.42 -2.59 -2.66
CA ILE A 37 -3.68 -2.58 -1.39
C ILE A 37 -3.30 -4.02 -1.09
N VAL A 38 -2.03 -4.26 -0.80
CA VAL A 38 -1.50 -5.61 -0.57
C VAL A 38 -0.73 -5.62 0.74
N GLU A 39 -1.05 -6.58 1.60
CA GLU A 39 -0.31 -6.89 2.82
C GLU A 39 0.52 -8.15 2.59
N SER A 40 1.80 -8.09 2.98
CA SER A 40 2.77 -9.16 2.81
C SER A 40 3.71 -9.14 4.01
N ASP A 41 3.52 -10.09 4.91
CA ASP A 41 4.27 -10.22 6.16
C ASP A 41 5.07 -11.52 6.22
N GLU A 42 6.06 -11.55 7.11
CA GLU A 42 6.75 -12.80 7.46
C GLU A 42 5.84 -13.74 8.27
N ASP A 43 5.02 -13.18 9.17
CA ASP A 43 3.99 -13.93 9.91
C ASP A 43 2.68 -13.95 9.12
N VAL A 44 2.41 -15.07 8.47
CA VAL A 44 1.26 -15.27 7.59
C VAL A 44 -0.11 -15.19 8.28
N LEU A 45 -0.14 -15.25 9.63
CA LEU A 45 -1.36 -15.16 10.43
C LEU A 45 -1.75 -13.72 10.79
N LEU A 46 -0.88 -12.74 10.55
CA LEU A 46 -1.08 -11.36 10.99
C LEU A 46 -2.23 -10.66 10.25
N TYR A 47 -2.38 -10.93 8.95
CA TYR A 47 -3.51 -10.41 8.17
C TYR A 47 -4.88 -10.78 8.75
N ASP A 48 -5.01 -12.00 9.28
CA ASP A 48 -6.29 -12.55 9.72
C ASP A 48 -6.77 -11.95 11.06
N ILE A 49 -5.88 -11.29 11.82
CA ILE A 49 -6.24 -10.59 13.07
C ILE A 49 -6.73 -9.15 12.83
N GLY A 50 -6.42 -8.57 11.66
CA GLY A 50 -6.90 -7.25 11.26
C GLY A 50 -5.97 -6.58 10.24
N HIS A 51 -6.55 -5.96 9.21
CA HIS A 51 -5.83 -5.36 8.09
C HIS A 51 -6.51 -4.08 7.61
N ILE A 52 -5.84 -3.33 6.72
CA ILE A 52 -6.38 -2.12 6.09
C ILE A 52 -7.62 -2.49 5.24
N PRO A 53 -8.74 -1.73 5.31
CA PRO A 53 -9.93 -2.01 4.52
C PRO A 53 -9.65 -2.10 3.01
N GLY A 54 -10.03 -3.21 2.39
CA GLY A 54 -9.84 -3.47 0.96
C GLY A 54 -8.44 -4.00 0.60
N ALA A 55 -7.56 -4.23 1.58
CA ALA A 55 -6.31 -4.95 1.37
C ALA A 55 -6.57 -6.42 1.01
N VAL A 56 -5.60 -7.04 0.34
CA VAL A 56 -5.51 -8.47 0.12
C VAL A 56 -4.18 -9.00 0.66
N LYS A 57 -4.16 -10.24 1.11
CA LYS A 57 -2.93 -10.94 1.50
C LYS A 57 -2.20 -11.48 0.27
N ILE A 58 -0.88 -11.31 0.22
CA ILE A 58 0.04 -12.10 -0.60
C ILE A 58 1.03 -12.78 0.34
N ASP A 59 1.10 -14.11 0.29
CA ASP A 59 2.09 -14.89 1.05
C ASP A 59 3.34 -15.10 0.17
N TRP A 60 4.46 -14.58 0.65
CA TRP A 60 5.72 -14.62 -0.10
C TRP A 60 6.24 -16.03 -0.35
N HIS A 61 5.89 -17.03 0.46
CA HIS A 61 6.34 -18.40 0.25
C HIS A 61 5.51 -19.14 -0.81
N THR A 62 4.24 -18.79 -0.96
CA THR A 62 3.31 -19.55 -1.82
C THR A 62 2.96 -18.82 -3.11
N ASP A 63 3.01 -17.48 -3.10
CA ASP A 63 2.48 -16.64 -4.17
C ASP A 63 3.57 -15.92 -4.98
N LEU A 64 4.84 -15.91 -4.53
CA LEU A 64 6.00 -15.25 -5.16
C LEU A 64 7.16 -16.22 -5.42
#